data_AF-A0A080ZZU4-F1
#
_entry.id   AF-A0A080ZZU4-F1
#
_cell.length_a   1.000
_cell.length_b   1.000
_cell.length_c   1.000
_cell.angle_alpha   90.00
_cell.angle_beta   90.00
_cell.angle_gamma   90.00
#
_symmetry.space_group_name_H-M   'P 1'
#
loop_
_entity.id
_entity.type
_entity.pdbx_description
1 polymer ?
#
loop_
_entity_poly.entity_id
_entity_poly.type
_entity_poly.pdbx_seq_one_letter_code
_entity_poly.pdbx_strand_id
1 'polypeptide(L)'
;MKPTHARSSTLEFYKKAISSFMPRLTIPWDNVRREGHPTRSEAVNQLIKTVKRFEVRREGVLSSARRPIEYDEFRDLLTLVRNDGKQTQHYKTSSVFTLQ
;
A
#
# COMPACT_ATOMS: atom_id res chain seq x y z
N MET A 1 0.81 19.59 11.58
CA MET A 1 -0.49 18.87 11.64
C MET A 1 -0.26 17.39 11.48
N LYS A 2 -1.12 16.54 12.07
CA LYS A 2 -1.04 15.08 11.92
C LYS A 2 -1.70 14.64 10.60
N PRO A 3 -1.06 13.81 9.77
CA PRO A 3 -1.64 13.34 8.51
C PRO A 3 -2.63 12.18 8.76
N THR A 4 -3.93 12.46 8.60
CA THR A 4 -5.02 11.53 8.93
C THR A 4 -5.89 11.13 7.73
N HIS A 5 -5.57 11.59 6.52
CA HIS A 5 -6.44 11.41 5.35
C HIS A 5 -5.95 10.35 4.36
N ALA A 6 -4.64 10.13 4.26
CA ALA A 6 -4.07 9.19 3.29
C ALA A 6 -2.83 8.48 3.85
N ARG A 7 -2.60 7.26 3.35
CA ARG A 7 -1.39 6.48 3.65
C ARG A 7 -0.23 6.81 2.72
N SER A 8 1.00 6.56 3.16
CA SER A 8 2.19 6.79 2.34
C SER A 8 2.15 5.98 1.05
N SER A 9 1.65 4.74 1.09
CA SER A 9 1.53 3.86 -0.08
C SER A 9 0.61 4.45 -1.15
N THR A 10 -0.50 5.06 -0.74
CA THR A 10 -1.45 5.73 -1.64
C THR A 10 -0.82 6.97 -2.27
N LEU A 11 -0.13 7.78 -1.45
CA LEU A 11 0.57 8.97 -1.95
C LEU A 11 1.69 8.62 -2.92
N GLU A 12 2.46 7.56 -2.64
CA GLU A 12 3.51 7.07 -3.55
C GLU A 12 2.93 6.54 -4.86
N PHE A 13 1.79 5.85 -4.81
CA PHE A 13 1.09 5.41 -6.00
C PHE A 13 0.63 6.59 -6.86
N TYR A 14 -0.05 7.59 -6.28
CA TYR A 14 -0.46 8.79 -7.01
C TYR A 14 0.74 9.57 -7.56
N LYS A 15 1.81 9.70 -6.78
CA LYS A 15 3.05 10.33 -7.24
C LYS A 15 3.62 9.61 -8.46
N LYS A 16 3.65 8.28 -8.45
CA LYS A 16 4.10 7.45 -9.58
C LYS A 16 3.19 7.63 -10.80
N ALA A 17 1.87 7.60 -10.60
CA ALA A 17 0.88 7.75 -11.67
C ALA A 17 0.94 9.13 -12.34
N ILE A 18 1.14 10.21 -11.56
CA ILE A 18 1.31 11.55 -12.14
C ILE A 18 2.69 11.66 -12.82
N SER A 19 3.72 11.05 -12.23
CA SER A 19 5.09 11.08 -12.75
C SER A 19 5.23 10.50 -14.16
N SER A 20 4.46 9.46 -14.51
CA SER A 20 4.51 8.87 -15.86
C SER A 20 4.09 9.83 -16.97
N PHE A 21 3.32 10.87 -16.65
CA PHE A 21 2.88 11.87 -17.63
C PHE A 21 3.81 13.08 -17.71
N MET A 22 4.86 13.15 -16.88
CA MET A 22 5.76 14.31 -16.87
C MET A 22 6.90 14.12 -17.88
N PRO A 23 7.09 15.05 -18.84
CA PRO A 23 8.04 14.85 -19.94
C PRO A 23 9.51 14.85 -19.51
N ARG A 24 9.86 15.61 -18.46
CA ARG A 24 11.25 15.77 -18.00
C ARG A 24 11.57 14.77 -16.88
N LEU A 25 11.60 13.47 -17.18
CA LEU A 25 11.75 12.40 -16.16
C LEU A 25 13.00 12.53 -15.28
N THR A 26 14.15 12.89 -15.87
CA THR A 26 15.46 12.88 -15.20
C THR A 26 15.78 14.17 -14.45
N ILE A 27 15.14 15.29 -14.81
CA ILE A 27 15.47 16.62 -14.28
C ILE A 27 14.68 16.83 -12.97
N PRO A 28 15.35 17.04 -11.82
CA PRO A 28 14.65 17.33 -10.57
C PRO A 28 13.90 18.67 -10.67
N TRP A 29 12.89 18.86 -9.82
CA TRP A 29 12.19 20.14 -9.74
C TRP A 29 13.09 21.21 -9.12
N ASP A 30 13.21 22.34 -9.82
CA ASP A 30 13.84 23.56 -9.33
C ASP A 30 12.77 24.50 -8.77
N ASN A 31 12.83 24.81 -7.47
CA ASN A 31 11.86 25.70 -6.82
C ASN A 31 12.00 27.17 -7.24
N VAL A 32 13.19 27.61 -7.66
CA VAL A 32 13.46 29.00 -8.05
C VAL A 32 13.00 29.21 -9.49
N ARG A 33 13.44 28.33 -10.40
CA ARG A 33 13.12 28.45 -11.83
C ARG A 33 11.75 27.88 -12.19
N ARG A 34 11.14 27.10 -11.29
CA ARG A 34 9.85 26.39 -11.50
C ARG A 34 9.89 25.47 -12.72
N GLU A 35 11.02 24.79 -12.90
CA GLU A 35 11.30 23.91 -14.03
C GLU A 35 11.68 22.50 -13.56
N GLY A 36 11.61 21.53 -14.48
CA GLY A 36 11.94 20.13 -14.21
C GLY A 36 10.71 19.30 -13.83
N HIS A 37 10.91 18.23 -13.09
CA HIS A 37 9.86 17.26 -12.77
C HIS A 37 9.14 17.59 -11.45
N PRO A 38 7.87 18.07 -11.46
CA PRO A 38 7.20 18.55 -10.24
C PRO A 38 7.05 17.49 -9.14
N THR A 39 6.83 16.23 -9.49
CA THR A 39 6.71 15.14 -8.51
C THR A 39 8.04 14.76 -7.87
N ARG A 40 9.19 15.16 -8.44
CA ARG A 40 10.52 14.97 -7.82
C ARG A 40 10.93 16.13 -6.91
N SER A 41 10.04 17.09 -6.66
CA SER A 41 10.28 18.18 -5.72
C SER A 41 10.55 17.70 -4.30
N GLU A 42 11.40 18.44 -3.59
CA GLU A 42 11.75 18.14 -2.21
C GLU A 42 10.53 18.19 -1.29
N ALA A 43 9.64 19.17 -1.48
CA ALA A 43 8.43 19.35 -0.68
C ALA A 43 7.52 18.09 -0.72
N VAL A 44 7.28 17.53 -1.91
CA VAL A 44 6.48 16.30 -2.06
C VAL A 44 7.17 15.11 -1.36
N ASN A 45 8.49 14.98 -1.51
CA ASN A 45 9.24 13.92 -0.85
C ASN A 45 9.23 14.04 0.69
N GLN A 46 9.38 15.26 1.21
CA GLN A 46 9.32 15.54 2.64
C GLN A 46 7.92 15.28 3.21
N LEU A 47 6.86 15.61 2.48
CA LEU A 47 5.49 15.29 2.85
C LEU A 47 5.30 13.78 3.02
N ILE A 48 5.70 12.98 2.03
CA ILE A 48 5.58 11.51 2.10
C ILE A 48 6.41 10.94 3.26
N LYS A 49 7.64 11.44 3.47
CA LYS A 49 8.47 11.05 4.63
C LYS A 49 7.79 11.37 5.96
N THR A 50 7.10 12.50 6.05
CA THR A 50 6.36 12.91 7.24
C THR A 50 5.19 11.96 7.48
N VAL A 51 4.42 11.62 6.45
CA VAL A 51 3.32 10.63 6.56
C VAL A 51 3.84 9.29 7.05
N LYS A 52 4.91 8.75 6.45
CA LYS A 52 5.56 7.51 6.90
C LYS A 52 5.94 7.53 8.38
N ARG A 53 6.49 8.66 8.86
CA ARG A 53 6.86 8.83 10.27
C ARG A 53 5.67 8.71 11.21
N PHE A 54 4.53 9.31 10.87
CA PHE A 54 3.31 9.23 11.69
C PHE A 54 2.63 7.86 11.61
N GLU A 55 2.68 7.19 10.46
CA GLU A 55 2.18 5.82 10.31
C GLU A 55 2.94 4.83 11.20
N VAL A 56 4.28 4.89 11.23
CA VAL A 56 5.11 4.03 12.08
C VAL A 56 4.80 4.23 13.56
N ARG A 57 4.44 5.46 13.96
CA ARG A 57 4.03 5.81 15.33
C ARG A 57 2.58 5.42 15.65
N ARG A 58 1.84 4.85 14.70
CA ARG A 58 0.40 4.55 14.81
C ARG A 58 -0.47 5.80 15.07
N GLU A 59 0.04 6.97 14.72
CA GLU A 59 -0.66 8.26 14.80
C GLU A 59 -1.21 8.72 13.44
N GLY A 60 -0.91 7.98 12.38
CA GLY A 60 -1.44 8.19 11.04
C GLY A 60 -2.68 7.36 10.75
N VAL A 61 -3.03 7.25 9.47
CA VAL A 61 -4.15 6.43 8.99
C VAL A 61 -3.89 4.95 9.29
N LEU A 62 -4.93 4.26 9.79
CA LEU A 62 -4.86 2.82 10.07
C LEU A 62 -4.57 2.02 8.80
N SER A 63 -3.86 0.91 8.97
CA SER A 63 -3.61 -0.01 7.88
C SER A 63 -4.88 -0.79 7.55
N SER A 64 -5.38 -0.66 6.33
CA SER A 64 -6.39 -1.58 5.77
C SER A 64 -5.76 -2.82 5.14
N ALA A 65 -4.47 -3.07 5.38
CA ALA A 65 -3.82 -4.29 4.90
C ALA A 65 -4.44 -5.51 5.62
N ARG A 66 -4.64 -6.57 4.84
CA ARG A 66 -5.12 -7.85 5.34
C ARG A 66 -4.22 -8.35 6.48
N ARG A 67 -4.83 -8.82 7.56
CA ARG A 67 -4.06 -9.39 8.68
C ARG A 67 -3.47 -10.75 8.30
N PRO A 68 -2.37 -11.17 8.95
CA PRO A 68 -1.88 -12.53 8.81
C PRO A 68 -2.92 -13.56 9.27
N ILE A 69 -2.85 -14.76 8.70
CA ILE A 69 -3.63 -15.91 9.14
C ILE A 69 -3.12 -16.39 10.48
N GLU A 70 -4.06 -16.58 11.41
CA GLU A 70 -3.76 -17.15 12.72
C GLU A 70 -3.74 -18.68 12.65
N TYR A 71 -3.05 -19.31 13.61
CA TYR A 71 -2.84 -20.76 13.60
C TYR A 71 -4.15 -21.56 13.66
N ASP A 72 -5.12 -21.10 14.44
CA ASP A 72 -6.42 -21.77 14.56
C ASP A 72 -7.21 -21.70 13.24
N GLU A 73 -7.18 -20.55 12.57
CA GLU A 73 -7.81 -20.39 11.25
C GLU A 73 -7.15 -21.26 10.20
N PHE A 74 -5.83 -21.43 10.28
CA PHE A 74 -5.10 -22.35 9.43
C PHE A 74 -5.50 -23.81 9.71
N ARG A 75 -5.71 -24.18 10.97
CA ARG A 75 -6.20 -25.51 11.34
C ARG A 75 -7.61 -25.75 10.81
N ASP A 76 -8.50 -24.77 10.91
CA ASP A 76 -9.86 -24.83 10.40
C ASP A 76 -9.90 -24.91 8.87
N LEU A 77 -8.98 -24.21 8.19
CA LEU A 77 -8.76 -24.37 6.75
C LEU A 77 -8.39 -25.82 6.42
N LEU A 78 -7.45 -26.41 7.15
CA LEU A 78 -7.00 -27.79 6.91
C LEU A 78 -8.12 -28.82 7.15
N THR A 79 -8.94 -28.64 8.18
CA THR A 79 -10.08 -29.54 8.44
C THR A 79 -11.13 -29.42 7.34
N LEU A 80 -11.47 -28.20 6.90
CA LEU A 80 -12.38 -27.94 5.79
C LEU A 80 -11.89 -28.61 4.49
N VAL A 81 -10.63 -28.38 4.15
CA VAL A 81 -9.99 -28.97 2.96
C VAL A 81 -10.03 -30.48 3.03
N ARG A 82 -9.69 -31.09 4.18
CA ARG A 82 -9.67 -32.56 4.32
C ARG A 82 -11.04 -33.21 4.22
N ASN A 83 -12.10 -32.50 4.61
CA ASN A 83 -13.48 -33.00 4.58
C ASN A 83 -14.12 -32.90 3.19
N ASP A 84 -13.53 -32.16 2.25
CA ASP A 84 -14.03 -31.99 0.88
C ASP A 84 -13.46 -33.01 -0.11
N GLY A 85 -14.23 -33.35 -1.14
CA GLY A 85 -13.76 -34.16 -2.27
C GLY A 85 -12.66 -33.48 -3.10
N LYS A 86 -11.75 -34.28 -3.68
CA LYS A 86 -10.53 -33.83 -4.40
C LYS A 86 -10.74 -32.73 -5.46
N GLN A 87 -11.94 -32.61 -6.05
CA GLN A 87 -12.19 -31.68 -7.16
C GLN A 87 -12.43 -30.22 -6.71
N THR A 88 -12.82 -29.96 -5.46
CA THR A 88 -13.27 -28.61 -5.02
C THR A 88 -12.22 -27.83 -4.21
N GLN A 89 -11.11 -28.47 -3.85
CA GLN A 89 -10.16 -27.94 -2.87
C GLN A 89 -9.36 -26.73 -3.37
N HIS A 90 -9.05 -26.66 -4.66
CA HIS A 90 -8.27 -25.57 -5.27
C HIS A 90 -9.00 -24.22 -5.22
N TYR A 91 -10.31 -24.23 -5.43
CA TYR A 91 -11.13 -23.01 -5.40
C TYR A 91 -11.37 -22.52 -3.96
N LYS A 92 -11.56 -23.45 -3.02
CA LYS A 92 -11.88 -23.12 -1.63
C LYS A 92 -10.69 -22.56 -0.85
N THR A 93 -9.52 -23.14 -1.00
CA THR A 93 -8.28 -22.60 -0.42
C THR A 93 -8.07 -21.15 -0.86
N SER A 94 -8.10 -20.90 -2.17
CA SER A 94 -7.99 -19.55 -2.74
C SER A 94 -9.04 -18.59 -2.18
N SER A 95 -10.30 -19.01 -2.03
CA SER A 95 -11.36 -18.15 -1.49
C SER A 95 -11.17 -17.76 -0.01
N VAL A 96 -10.67 -18.66 0.84
CA VAL A 96 -10.40 -18.35 2.25
C VAL A 96 -9.25 -17.34 2.34
N PHE A 97 -8.21 -17.51 1.52
CA PHE A 97 -7.16 -16.50 1.34
C PHE A 97 -7.61 -15.23 0.61
N THR A 98 -8.88 -15.12 0.18
CA THR A 98 -9.45 -13.91 -0.43
C THR A 98 -10.49 -13.19 0.46
N LEU A 99 -11.13 -13.86 1.42
CA LEU A 99 -12.21 -13.27 2.25
C LEU A 99 -11.80 -12.61 3.60
N GLN A 100 -10.62 -12.92 4.12
CA GLN A 100 -10.00 -12.33 5.32
C GLN A 100 -9.37 -10.94 5.08
#